data_AF-A0A534E0F6-F1
#
_entry.id   AF-A0A534E0F6-F1
#
_cell.length_a   1.000
_cell.length_b   1.000
_cell.length_c   1.000
_cell.angle_alpha   90.00
_cell.angle_beta   90.00
_cell.angle_gamma   90.00
#
_symmetry.space_group_name_H-M   'P 1'
#
loop_
_entity.id
_entity.type
_entity.pdbx_description
1 polymer ?
#
loop_
_entity_poly.entity_id
_entity_poly.type
_entity_poly.pdbx_seq_one_letter_code
_entity_poly.pdbx_strand_id
1 'polypeptide(L)'
;MAQLATVAGSYNGAVGLDYDVAHTFNIYDISESGNTVTVVLNAQSPFVVGDQIVIAQGALMDLAGYTGTFTVTAVNVINSFFAPNFAFQYTNPTIGLAEVKATTDGTASSPPTLTGHVDPRQIMDVGVMNGNIPAPMMAIDEDDEFFLTLTNVGMIMRPDLFEQHTVHFHGYPNASAFYDGVPDASVAINIAASFTYYYLAPDAGTYFWHCHITPPEHLQMGMVGQMYVRPRQNRVASTVTLYNALQQQELDLRTKCDSTTDILCSNPLPAAGDNGSTGGFSAGVATKTYAYNDGDGSTYYDVEYPIQMHGFDPNFHFVGMTFNPEGFADMKDKYFLLNGRSYPDTVNPDPLQTQSADGVYHFSQPLPTIVKITRGQRALLRISNLNVSEYHTLASLGVKMQVVGYNAKLLRDQAGNNLYYTTNSITLGGGESLDVILDTCAVRSTPSDPSSSCTTPIRAGTYFLYTPNLDHLSNDAENFGGQMTEVRVQ
;
A
#
# COMPACT_ATOMS: atom_id res chain seq x y z
N MET A 1 -8.99 -8.84 -4.47
CA MET A 1 -8.57 -9.94 -3.56
C MET A 1 -7.37 -10.76 -4.06
N ALA A 2 -7.14 -10.97 -5.37
CA ALA A 2 -6.19 -11.99 -5.85
C ALA A 2 -4.67 -11.71 -5.68
N GLN A 3 -4.24 -10.49 -5.34
CA GLN A 3 -2.81 -10.11 -5.32
C GLN A 3 -2.28 -9.63 -3.96
N LEU A 4 -3.17 -9.40 -2.99
CA LEU A 4 -2.81 -9.09 -1.59
C LEU A 4 -2.75 -10.36 -0.72
N ALA A 5 -3.54 -11.39 -1.04
CA ALA A 5 -3.64 -12.62 -0.26
C ALA A 5 -2.36 -13.49 -0.26
N THR A 6 -1.40 -13.24 -1.15
CA THR A 6 -0.14 -14.00 -1.24
C THR A 6 1.02 -13.37 -0.47
N VAL A 7 0.83 -12.20 0.14
CA VAL A 7 1.86 -11.50 0.95
C VAL A 7 1.70 -11.78 2.46
N ALA A 8 0.65 -12.50 2.85
CA ALA A 8 0.31 -12.88 4.23
C ALA A 8 1.25 -13.92 4.89
N GLY A 9 2.55 -13.87 4.60
CA GLY A 9 3.56 -14.82 5.09
C GLY A 9 5.00 -14.30 5.11
N SER A 10 5.26 -13.04 4.74
CA SER A 10 6.61 -12.46 4.78
C SER A 10 6.56 -10.96 5.09
N TYR A 11 6.46 -10.65 6.39
CA TYR A 11 6.59 -9.29 6.91
C TYR A 11 8.03 -8.78 6.69
N ASN A 12 8.23 -7.84 5.76
CA ASN A 12 9.51 -7.17 5.54
C ASN A 12 9.58 -5.78 6.22
N GLY A 13 8.90 -5.59 7.35
CA GLY A 13 9.31 -4.64 8.37
C GLY A 13 9.25 -3.14 8.08
N ALA A 14 8.48 -2.64 7.10
CA ALA A 14 8.38 -1.19 6.87
C ALA A 14 6.95 -0.65 6.85
N VAL A 15 6.05 -1.24 6.04
CA VAL A 15 4.62 -0.90 6.01
C VAL A 15 3.83 -2.17 5.68
N GLY A 16 2.82 -2.48 6.49
CA GLY A 16 1.89 -3.58 6.26
C GLY A 16 0.46 -3.16 6.61
N LEU A 17 -0.47 -3.44 5.70
CA LEU A 17 -1.91 -3.35 5.98
C LEU A 17 -2.37 -4.69 6.55
N ASP A 18 -2.13 -4.91 7.83
CA ASP A 18 -2.62 -6.08 8.57
C ASP A 18 -3.24 -5.64 9.91
N TYR A 19 -4.07 -6.51 10.49
CA TYR A 19 -4.64 -6.29 11.82
C TYR A 19 -3.53 -6.34 12.86
N ASP A 20 -3.34 -5.25 13.62
CA ASP A 20 -2.29 -5.22 14.62
C ASP A 20 -2.55 -6.22 15.75
N VAL A 21 -1.48 -6.89 16.15
CA VAL A 21 -1.47 -7.85 17.25
C VAL A 21 -0.87 -7.17 18.47
N ALA A 22 -1.68 -6.30 19.08
CA ALA A 22 -1.30 -5.60 20.30
C ALA A 22 -0.80 -6.57 21.38
N HIS A 23 0.11 -6.08 22.22
CA HIS A 23 0.59 -6.82 23.39
C HIS A 23 1.20 -8.19 23.04
N THR A 24 2.02 -8.29 22.00
CA THR A 24 2.73 -9.53 21.64
C THR A 24 4.00 -9.70 22.47
N PHE A 25 4.15 -10.83 23.16
CA PHE A 25 5.33 -11.15 23.97
C PHE A 25 5.85 -12.57 23.71
N ASN A 26 7.14 -12.78 23.90
CA ASN A 26 7.72 -14.12 23.81
C ASN A 26 7.42 -14.89 25.10
N ILE A 27 6.99 -16.14 24.93
CA ILE A 27 6.74 -17.07 26.03
C ILE A 27 8.07 -17.58 26.56
N TYR A 28 8.34 -17.30 27.85
CA TYR A 28 9.50 -17.84 28.54
C TYR A 28 9.23 -19.26 29.07
N ASP A 29 8.04 -19.53 29.59
CA ASP A 29 7.61 -20.83 30.08
C ASP A 29 6.11 -21.01 29.85
N ILE A 30 5.69 -22.21 29.45
CA ILE A 30 4.28 -22.58 29.38
C ILE A 30 4.08 -24.01 29.89
N SER A 31 3.21 -24.14 30.89
CA SER A 31 3.03 -25.36 31.69
C SER A 31 1.56 -25.55 32.07
N GLU A 32 1.09 -26.80 32.14
CA GLU A 32 -0.27 -27.15 32.57
C GLU A 32 -0.34 -27.76 33.97
N SER A 33 -1.51 -27.61 34.60
CA SER A 33 -1.93 -28.38 35.77
C SER A 33 -3.41 -28.71 35.62
N GLY A 34 -3.69 -29.93 35.14
CA GLY A 34 -5.02 -30.31 34.69
C GLY A 34 -5.38 -29.54 33.41
N ASN A 35 -6.49 -28.80 33.42
CA ASN A 35 -6.90 -27.94 32.29
C ASN A 35 -6.42 -26.49 32.43
N THR A 36 -5.76 -26.12 33.52
CA THR A 36 -5.23 -24.77 33.74
C THR A 36 -3.82 -24.67 33.18
N VAL A 37 -3.63 -23.85 32.15
CA VAL A 37 -2.32 -23.54 31.58
C VAL A 37 -1.82 -22.23 32.19
N THR A 38 -0.59 -22.23 32.70
CA THR A 38 0.14 -21.04 33.14
C THR A 38 1.12 -20.64 32.06
N VAL A 39 1.09 -19.37 31.68
CA VAL A 39 2.03 -18.78 30.71
C VAL A 39 2.86 -17.73 31.45
N VAL A 40 4.17 -17.81 31.30
CA VAL A 40 5.13 -16.85 31.83
C VAL A 40 5.81 -16.13 30.66
N LEU A 41 5.73 -14.81 30.63
CA LEU A 41 6.27 -13.98 29.56
C LEU A 41 7.68 -13.48 29.88
N ASN A 42 8.42 -13.03 28.87
CA ASN A 42 9.71 -12.34 29.05
C ASN A 42 9.59 -10.87 29.51
N ALA A 43 8.37 -10.37 29.69
CA ALA A 43 8.04 -9.01 30.12
C ALA A 43 6.80 -9.03 31.04
N GLN A 44 6.47 -7.88 31.65
CA GLN A 44 5.25 -7.75 32.44
C GLN A 44 4.01 -7.98 31.56
N SER A 45 3.12 -8.88 31.98
CA SER A 45 1.86 -9.16 31.31
C SER A 45 0.91 -7.97 31.41
N PRO A 46 0.39 -7.44 30.28
CA PRO A 46 -0.63 -6.38 30.29
C PRO A 46 -2.05 -6.94 30.38
N PHE A 47 -2.24 -8.24 30.09
CA PHE A 47 -3.56 -8.88 30.04
C PHE A 47 -4.27 -8.86 31.40
N VAL A 48 -5.60 -8.78 31.35
CA VAL A 48 -6.51 -8.87 32.50
C VAL A 48 -7.45 -10.08 32.38
N VAL A 49 -8.09 -10.46 33.49
CA VAL A 49 -9.03 -11.59 33.50
C VAL A 49 -10.24 -11.27 32.62
N GLY A 50 -10.55 -12.16 31.68
CA GLY A 50 -11.59 -11.99 30.67
C GLY A 50 -11.08 -11.64 29.28
N ASP A 51 -9.83 -11.21 29.13
CA ASP A 51 -9.24 -10.93 27.82
C ASP A 51 -9.18 -12.20 26.96
N GLN A 52 -9.41 -12.03 25.65
CA GLN A 52 -8.99 -13.03 24.67
C GLN A 52 -7.48 -12.89 24.46
N ILE A 53 -6.82 -14.01 24.23
CA ILE A 53 -5.39 -14.10 23.91
C ILE A 53 -5.17 -15.11 22.77
N VAL A 54 -4.14 -14.89 21.97
CA VAL A 54 -3.65 -15.85 20.98
C VAL A 54 -2.32 -16.41 21.46
N ILE A 55 -2.20 -17.73 21.49
CA ILE A 55 -0.95 -18.45 21.70
C ILE A 55 -0.51 -19.00 20.33
N ALA A 56 0.66 -18.57 19.86
CA ALA A 56 1.20 -18.94 18.54
C ALA A 56 2.65 -19.41 18.64
N GLN A 57 3.13 -20.07 17.58
CA GLN A 57 4.50 -20.57 17.47
C GLN A 57 5.05 -20.30 16.07
N GLY A 58 6.36 -20.09 15.98
CA GLY A 58 7.08 -20.06 14.71
C GLY A 58 7.41 -21.45 14.16
N ALA A 59 8.38 -21.49 13.24
CA ALA A 59 8.80 -22.71 12.55
C ALA A 59 9.90 -23.51 13.27
N LEU A 60 10.43 -23.02 14.40
CA LEU A 60 11.59 -23.58 15.10
C LEU A 60 11.20 -24.41 16.33
N MET A 61 9.99 -24.22 16.87
CA MET A 61 9.51 -24.94 18.06
C MET A 61 8.05 -25.39 17.94
N ASP A 62 7.75 -26.54 18.54
CA ASP A 62 6.39 -27.00 18.80
C ASP A 62 6.00 -26.60 20.24
N LEU A 63 4.92 -25.82 20.40
CA LEU A 63 4.33 -25.52 21.71
C LEU A 63 3.45 -26.67 22.22
N ALA A 64 3.70 -27.90 21.79
CA ALA A 64 3.08 -29.13 22.27
C ALA A 64 1.54 -29.09 22.30
N GLY A 65 0.90 -28.39 21.36
CA GLY A 65 -0.55 -28.24 21.30
C GLY A 65 -1.16 -27.12 22.17
N TYR A 66 -0.35 -26.23 22.77
CA TYR A 66 -0.84 -25.02 23.45
C TYR A 66 -1.30 -23.90 22.49
N THR A 67 -1.17 -24.06 21.16
CA THR A 67 -1.55 -23.03 20.19
C THR A 67 -3.06 -22.88 20.04
N GLY A 68 -3.52 -21.63 19.87
CA GLY A 68 -4.94 -21.31 19.68
C GLY A 68 -5.34 -19.98 20.32
N THR A 69 -6.64 -19.70 20.33
CA THR A 69 -7.23 -18.53 20.99
C THR A 69 -7.93 -18.95 22.28
N PHE A 70 -7.61 -18.30 23.39
CA PHE A 70 -8.10 -18.64 24.73
C PHE A 70 -8.55 -17.41 25.51
N THR A 71 -9.21 -17.63 26.65
CA THR A 71 -9.62 -16.55 27.57
C THR A 71 -8.76 -16.57 28.82
N VAL A 72 -8.23 -15.42 29.24
CA VAL A 72 -7.45 -15.27 30.47
C VAL A 72 -8.32 -15.48 31.69
N THR A 73 -7.97 -16.44 32.53
CA THR A 73 -8.71 -16.85 33.74
C THR A 73 -8.10 -16.34 35.04
N ALA A 74 -6.79 -16.09 35.07
CA ALA A 74 -6.09 -15.46 36.19
C ALA A 74 -4.88 -14.65 35.73
N VAL A 75 -4.46 -13.68 36.54
CA VAL A 75 -3.30 -12.79 36.32
C VAL A 75 -2.55 -12.58 37.63
N ASN A 76 -1.31 -12.07 37.56
CA ASN A 76 -0.41 -11.97 38.73
C ASN A 76 -0.10 -13.35 39.33
N VAL A 77 0.16 -14.33 38.48
CA VAL A 77 0.33 -15.74 38.87
C VAL A 77 1.75 -16.00 39.41
N ILE A 78 1.83 -16.55 40.62
CA ILE A 78 3.13 -16.92 41.22
C ILE A 78 3.78 -18.01 40.37
N ASN A 79 5.00 -17.75 39.91
CA ASN A 79 5.82 -18.64 39.11
C ASN A 79 7.27 -18.66 39.65
N SER A 80 8.11 -19.56 39.15
CA SER A 80 9.49 -19.77 39.63
C SER A 80 10.56 -18.90 38.98
N PHE A 81 10.20 -18.05 38.01
CA PHE A 81 11.16 -17.39 37.11
C PHE A 81 11.17 -15.87 37.26
N PHE A 82 9.99 -15.24 37.29
CA PHE A 82 9.82 -13.80 37.34
C PHE A 82 8.80 -13.38 38.41
N ALA A 83 8.63 -12.07 38.60
CA ALA A 83 7.60 -11.53 39.47
C ALA A 83 6.19 -11.97 38.99
N PRO A 84 5.19 -12.11 39.88
CA PRO A 84 3.91 -12.72 39.51
C PRO A 84 3.18 -11.99 38.36
N ASN A 85 3.38 -10.68 38.21
CA ASN A 85 2.82 -9.85 37.14
C ASN A 85 3.37 -10.16 35.73
N PHE A 86 4.31 -11.10 35.58
CA PHE A 86 4.79 -11.60 34.29
C PHE A 86 4.00 -12.83 33.80
N ALA A 87 3.09 -13.36 34.63
CA ALA A 87 2.38 -14.59 34.35
C ALA A 87 0.85 -14.46 34.48
N PHE A 88 0.17 -15.16 33.58
CA PHE A 88 -1.28 -15.31 33.54
C PHE A 88 -1.65 -16.79 33.35
N GLN A 89 -2.94 -17.10 33.48
CA GLN A 89 -3.49 -18.43 33.21
C GLN A 89 -4.66 -18.37 32.23
N TYR A 90 -4.87 -19.48 31.52
CA TYR A 90 -6.06 -19.74 30.72
C TYR A 90 -6.49 -21.21 30.88
N THR A 91 -7.65 -21.57 30.33
CA THR A 91 -8.12 -22.97 30.31
C THR A 91 -7.97 -23.57 28.91
N ASN A 92 -7.23 -24.67 28.79
CA ASN A 92 -7.14 -25.47 27.55
C ASN A 92 -8.09 -26.68 27.64
N PRO A 93 -8.92 -26.97 26.63
CA PRO A 93 -9.71 -28.20 26.58
C PRO A 93 -8.85 -29.46 26.38
N THR A 94 -7.64 -29.31 25.84
CA THR A 94 -6.64 -30.38 25.72
C THR A 94 -5.80 -30.43 27.00
N ILE A 95 -5.55 -31.65 27.49
CA ILE A 95 -4.78 -31.92 28.71
C ILE A 95 -3.74 -32.99 28.45
N GLY A 96 -2.71 -33.07 29.30
CA GLY A 96 -1.57 -33.96 29.15
C GLY A 96 -0.48 -33.39 28.22
N LEU A 97 -0.47 -32.08 28.01
CA LEU A 97 0.51 -31.39 27.19
C LEU A 97 1.86 -31.25 27.91
N ALA A 98 2.95 -31.31 27.15
CA ALA A 98 4.29 -31.21 27.72
C ALA A 98 4.63 -29.76 28.07
N GLU A 99 5.23 -29.53 29.23
CA GLU A 99 5.80 -28.23 29.61
C GLU A 99 6.88 -27.79 28.62
N VAL A 100 6.81 -26.54 28.14
CA VAL A 100 7.74 -25.98 27.15
C VAL A 100 8.50 -24.80 27.76
N LYS A 101 9.83 -24.90 27.77
CA LYS A 101 10.75 -23.95 28.44
C LYS A 101 11.59 -23.18 27.44
N ALA A 102 11.79 -21.89 27.74
CA ALA A 102 12.63 -20.96 27.00
C ALA A 102 12.33 -21.00 25.49
N THR A 103 11.09 -20.70 25.12
CA THR A 103 10.67 -20.79 23.71
C THR A 103 11.44 -19.79 22.85
N THR A 104 11.90 -20.23 21.68
CA THR A 104 12.64 -19.38 20.73
C THR A 104 11.74 -18.45 19.94
N ASP A 105 10.51 -18.88 19.71
CA ASP A 105 9.55 -18.36 18.74
C ASP A 105 8.09 -18.63 19.14
N GLY A 106 7.85 -18.99 20.41
CA GLY A 106 6.51 -19.07 20.99
C GLY A 106 6.06 -17.70 21.50
N THR A 107 4.85 -17.29 21.14
CA THR A 107 4.30 -15.97 21.48
C THR A 107 2.93 -16.06 22.13
N ALA A 108 2.66 -15.09 23.01
CA ALA A 108 1.34 -14.80 23.56
C ALA A 108 0.99 -13.35 23.23
N SER A 109 -0.21 -13.12 22.72
CA SER A 109 -0.63 -11.81 22.23
C SER A 109 -2.12 -11.54 22.44
N SER A 110 -2.60 -10.31 22.23
CA SER A 110 -4.03 -10.09 22.04
C SER A 110 -4.50 -10.68 20.70
N PRO A 111 -5.82 -10.77 20.43
CA PRO A 111 -6.31 -11.03 19.08
C PRO A 111 -5.92 -9.87 18.15
N PRO A 112 -5.87 -10.11 16.83
CA PRO A 112 -5.66 -9.05 15.85
C PRO A 112 -6.80 -8.01 15.90
N THR A 113 -6.47 -6.72 15.97
CA THR A 113 -7.44 -5.62 16.08
C THR A 113 -7.05 -4.39 15.27
N LEU A 114 -8.04 -3.65 14.76
CA LEU A 114 -7.83 -2.34 14.12
C LEU A 114 -7.79 -1.24 15.19
N THR A 115 -6.75 -1.26 16.03
CA THR A 115 -6.53 -0.27 17.09
C THR A 115 -5.51 0.81 16.72
N GLY A 116 -4.78 0.63 15.62
CA GLY A 116 -3.69 1.52 15.22
C GLY A 116 -2.48 1.49 16.19
N HIS A 117 -2.19 0.31 16.77
CA HIS A 117 -1.18 0.03 17.80
C HIS A 117 0.12 0.85 17.71
N VAL A 118 1.25 0.34 17.21
CA VAL A 118 1.66 -1.05 16.90
C VAL A 118 2.84 -1.36 17.85
N ASP A 119 3.19 -2.62 18.14
CA ASP A 119 4.39 -2.89 18.97
C ASP A 119 5.67 -2.41 18.25
N PRO A 120 6.31 -1.31 18.71
CA PRO A 120 7.48 -0.77 18.02
C PRO A 120 8.66 -1.73 18.09
N ARG A 121 8.70 -2.69 19.02
CA ARG A 121 9.80 -3.64 19.13
C ARG A 121 9.94 -4.49 17.86
N GLN A 122 8.85 -5.03 17.34
CA GLN A 122 8.90 -5.85 16.12
C GLN A 122 9.32 -5.03 14.90
N ILE A 123 8.92 -3.75 14.85
CA ILE A 123 9.32 -2.81 13.80
C ILE A 123 10.81 -2.44 13.93
N MET A 124 11.32 -2.24 15.14
CA MET A 124 12.74 -1.95 15.39
C MET A 124 13.64 -3.18 15.15
N ASP A 125 13.21 -4.37 15.56
CA ASP A 125 13.98 -5.61 15.44
C ASP A 125 14.07 -6.10 13.98
N VAL A 126 13.06 -5.81 13.13
CA VAL A 126 13.02 -6.24 11.71
C VAL A 126 13.26 -5.09 10.72
N GLY A 127 12.72 -3.91 10.97
CA GLY A 127 12.56 -2.85 9.96
C GLY A 127 13.81 -2.03 9.65
N VAL A 128 14.76 -1.93 10.60
CA VAL A 128 15.95 -1.07 10.49
C VAL A 128 16.80 -1.31 9.24
N MET A 129 16.77 -2.53 8.68
CA MET A 129 17.55 -2.90 7.49
C MET A 129 16.68 -3.22 6.24
N ASN A 130 15.34 -3.14 6.35
CA ASN A 130 14.40 -3.54 5.30
C ASN A 130 13.73 -2.34 4.59
N GLY A 131 14.54 -1.41 4.10
CA GLY A 131 14.08 -0.31 3.24
C GLY A 131 13.55 -0.82 1.90
N ASN A 132 12.43 -0.26 1.43
CA ASN A 132 11.85 -0.56 0.12
C ASN A 132 11.74 0.71 -0.74
N ILE A 133 12.06 0.61 -2.03
CA ILE A 133 11.75 1.62 -3.05
C ILE A 133 10.98 0.95 -4.21
N PRO A 134 9.76 1.41 -4.54
CA PRO A 134 8.91 2.26 -3.72
C PRO A 134 8.64 1.61 -2.37
N ALA A 135 8.32 2.43 -1.37
CA ALA A 135 7.76 1.95 -0.12
C ALA A 135 6.44 1.19 -0.38
N PRO A 136 6.03 0.27 0.52
CA PRO A 136 4.95 -0.67 0.22
C PRO A 136 3.65 0.02 -0.19
N MET A 137 3.00 -0.54 -1.22
CA MET A 137 1.78 0.01 -1.82
C MET A 137 0.60 -0.05 -0.84
N MET A 138 -0.06 1.09 -0.64
CA MET A 138 -1.34 1.17 0.05
C MET A 138 -2.49 1.22 -0.94
N ALA A 139 -3.50 0.37 -0.75
CA ALA A 139 -4.60 0.20 -1.69
C ALA A 139 -5.91 -0.09 -0.95
N ILE A 140 -6.57 0.99 -0.51
CA ILE A 140 -7.77 0.99 0.34
C ILE A 140 -9.03 1.20 -0.49
N ASP A 141 -10.21 0.89 0.05
CA ASP A 141 -11.48 1.21 -0.60
C ASP A 141 -12.05 2.52 0.00
N GLU A 142 -12.76 3.32 -0.80
CA GLU A 142 -13.39 4.59 -0.42
C GLU A 142 -14.33 4.43 0.81
N ASP A 143 -14.39 5.43 1.69
CA ASP A 143 -15.03 5.42 3.03
C ASP A 143 -14.39 4.53 4.12
N ASP A 144 -13.33 3.76 3.84
CA ASP A 144 -12.69 2.95 4.88
C ASP A 144 -11.95 3.84 5.90
N GLU A 145 -12.12 3.55 7.19
CA GLU A 145 -11.29 4.11 8.26
C GLU A 145 -9.92 3.41 8.24
N PHE A 146 -8.86 4.20 8.13
CA PHE A 146 -7.49 3.72 7.98
C PHE A 146 -6.56 4.33 9.03
N PHE A 147 -5.87 3.47 9.78
CA PHE A 147 -4.86 3.86 10.76
C PHE A 147 -3.48 3.43 10.26
N LEU A 148 -2.53 4.36 10.27
CA LEU A 148 -1.14 4.12 9.85
C LEU A 148 -0.19 4.55 10.96
N THR A 149 0.57 3.60 11.51
CA THR A 149 1.61 3.91 12.51
C THR A 149 2.97 4.05 11.84
N LEU A 150 3.53 5.25 11.83
CA LEU A 150 4.92 5.50 11.48
C LEU A 150 5.78 5.30 12.74
N THR A 151 6.72 4.36 12.70
CA THR A 151 7.80 4.24 13.69
C THR A 151 9.09 4.69 13.02
N ASN A 152 9.73 5.75 13.53
CA ASN A 152 11.04 6.16 13.02
C ASN A 152 12.12 5.32 13.71
N VAL A 153 12.67 4.35 12.98
CA VAL A 153 13.66 3.40 13.52
C VAL A 153 15.10 3.92 13.51
N GLY A 154 15.37 5.01 12.78
CA GLY A 154 16.71 5.54 12.54
C GLY A 154 17.60 4.62 11.68
N MET A 155 18.84 5.04 11.41
CA MET A 155 19.81 4.26 10.63
C MET A 155 20.96 3.77 11.51
N ILE A 156 21.09 2.45 11.71
CA ILE A 156 22.22 1.85 12.46
C ILE A 156 23.58 2.23 11.86
N MET A 157 23.65 2.35 10.53
CA MET A 157 24.91 2.64 9.80
C MET A 157 25.26 4.14 9.76
N ARG A 158 24.29 5.00 10.12
CA ARG A 158 24.43 6.46 10.22
C ARG A 158 23.75 6.96 11.49
N PRO A 159 24.26 6.57 12.69
CA PRO A 159 23.67 6.97 13.97
C PRO A 159 23.85 8.46 14.27
N ASP A 160 24.60 9.18 13.43
CA ASP A 160 24.74 10.62 13.39
C ASP A 160 23.57 11.33 12.70
N LEU A 161 22.74 10.63 11.91
CA LEU A 161 21.50 11.15 11.35
C LEU A 161 20.39 10.98 12.38
N PHE A 162 20.01 12.08 13.03
CA PHE A 162 18.93 12.16 14.03
C PHE A 162 17.66 12.82 13.46
N GLU A 163 17.41 12.59 12.17
CA GLU A 163 16.32 13.23 11.46
C GLU A 163 14.95 12.72 11.90
N GLN A 164 13.97 13.60 11.82
CA GLN A 164 12.57 13.26 11.94
C GLN A 164 12.06 12.76 10.58
N HIS A 165 10.95 12.03 10.59
CA HIS A 165 10.23 11.69 9.36
C HIS A 165 8.72 11.88 9.55
N THR A 166 8.00 11.94 8.44
CA THR A 166 6.53 12.03 8.39
C THR A 166 5.97 11.17 7.26
N VAL A 167 4.64 10.99 7.24
CA VAL A 167 3.91 10.49 6.08
C VAL A 167 2.91 11.57 5.65
N HIS A 168 3.15 12.18 4.47
CA HIS A 168 2.21 13.07 3.80
C HIS A 168 1.55 12.35 2.63
N PHE A 169 0.22 12.45 2.51
CA PHE A 169 -0.57 11.89 1.42
C PHE A 169 -0.95 12.99 0.42
N HIS A 170 -0.28 13.02 -0.73
CA HIS A 170 -0.42 14.13 -1.66
C HIS A 170 -1.77 14.09 -2.38
N GLY A 171 -2.52 15.20 -2.30
CA GLY A 171 -3.89 15.33 -2.81
C GLY A 171 -4.99 14.77 -1.90
N TYR A 172 -4.63 14.16 -0.76
CA TYR A 172 -5.57 13.49 0.14
C TYR A 172 -6.20 14.50 1.12
N PRO A 173 -7.54 14.62 1.19
CA PRO A 173 -8.19 15.52 2.14
C PRO A 173 -8.17 14.93 3.55
N ASN A 174 -7.11 15.25 4.29
CA ASN A 174 -6.90 14.75 5.66
C ASN A 174 -7.98 15.25 6.63
N ALA A 175 -8.39 14.39 7.57
CA ALA A 175 -9.44 14.70 8.57
C ALA A 175 -9.10 15.89 9.48
N SER A 176 -7.81 16.22 9.58
CA SER A 176 -7.27 17.41 10.22
C SER A 176 -5.85 17.66 9.68
N ALA A 177 -5.41 18.92 9.64
CA ALA A 177 -4.02 19.27 9.34
C ALA A 177 -3.01 18.54 10.26
N PHE A 178 -3.43 18.14 11.46
CA PHE A 178 -2.62 17.36 12.39
C PHE A 178 -2.16 15.99 11.84
N TYR A 179 -2.91 15.41 10.89
CA TYR A 179 -2.58 14.14 10.23
C TYR A 179 -2.00 14.32 8.82
N ASP A 180 -1.71 15.56 8.41
CA ASP A 180 -1.30 15.89 7.04
C ASP A 180 0.16 15.52 6.73
N GLY A 181 1.01 15.34 7.75
CA GLY A 181 2.42 14.99 7.56
C GLY A 181 3.34 16.14 7.14
N VAL A 182 2.81 17.33 6.87
CA VAL A 182 3.61 18.56 6.71
C VAL A 182 4.08 19.05 8.09
N PRO A 183 5.38 19.12 8.39
CA PRO A 183 5.89 19.29 9.77
C PRO A 183 5.52 20.62 10.43
N ASP A 184 5.26 21.68 9.66
CA ASP A 184 4.86 22.99 10.17
C ASP A 184 3.43 23.01 10.76
N ALA A 185 2.59 22.04 10.38
CA ALA A 185 1.17 21.97 10.75
C ALA A 185 0.75 20.62 11.39
N SER A 186 1.65 19.63 11.41
CA SER A 186 1.40 18.26 11.86
C SER A 186 2.54 17.74 12.77
N VAL A 187 2.53 16.45 13.09
CA VAL A 187 3.56 15.82 13.94
C VAL A 187 4.72 15.30 13.09
N ALA A 188 5.95 15.65 13.46
CA ALA A 188 7.19 15.06 12.97
C ALA A 188 7.74 14.02 13.97
N ILE A 189 8.09 12.82 13.49
CA ILE A 189 8.37 11.66 14.34
C ILE A 189 9.88 11.53 14.54
N ASN A 190 10.33 11.71 15.78
CA ASN A 190 11.73 11.50 16.21
C ASN A 190 12.12 10.02 16.15
N ILE A 191 13.42 9.74 16.03
CA ILE A 191 13.98 8.38 16.16
C ILE A 191 13.54 7.72 17.47
N ALA A 192 13.23 6.43 17.38
CA ALA A 192 12.65 5.58 18.43
C ALA A 192 11.27 6.04 18.95
N ALA A 193 10.60 6.97 18.27
CA ALA A 193 9.20 7.30 18.50
C ALA A 193 8.30 6.68 17.43
N SER A 194 7.02 6.51 17.80
CA SER A 194 5.95 6.07 16.91
C SER A 194 4.78 7.04 16.98
N PHE A 195 4.08 7.24 15.87
CA PHE A 195 2.87 8.05 15.79
C PHE A 195 1.86 7.39 14.85
N THR A 196 0.60 7.33 15.28
CA THR A 196 -0.49 6.77 14.49
C THR A 196 -1.31 7.89 13.86
N TYR A 197 -1.25 7.96 12.53
CA TYR A 197 -2.13 8.77 11.71
C TYR A 197 -3.52 8.12 11.63
N TYR A 198 -4.57 8.95 11.60
CA TYR A 198 -5.93 8.53 11.28
C TYR A 198 -6.38 9.18 9.98
N TYR A 199 -6.92 8.36 9.08
CA TYR A 199 -7.45 8.76 7.79
C TYR A 199 -8.84 8.15 7.58
N LEU A 200 -9.69 8.88 6.86
CA LEU A 200 -10.90 8.35 6.24
C LEU A 200 -10.65 8.34 4.73
N ALA A 201 -10.85 7.19 4.08
CA ALA A 201 -10.58 7.04 2.65
C ALA A 201 -11.46 8.01 1.82
N PRO A 202 -10.85 8.95 1.05
CA PRO A 202 -11.55 9.91 0.21
C PRO A 202 -12.07 9.23 -1.06
N ASP A 203 -12.47 10.02 -2.05
CA ASP A 203 -12.86 9.52 -3.36
C ASP A 203 -11.83 8.56 -3.97
N ALA A 204 -12.34 7.69 -4.84
CA ALA A 204 -11.52 6.90 -5.74
C ALA A 204 -10.48 7.73 -6.51
N GLY A 205 -9.26 7.22 -6.63
CA GLY A 205 -8.21 7.84 -7.44
C GLY A 205 -6.80 7.37 -7.09
N THR A 206 -5.85 7.65 -7.99
CA THR A 206 -4.42 7.44 -7.73
C THR A 206 -3.84 8.58 -6.92
N TYR A 207 -3.53 8.30 -5.66
CA TYR A 207 -2.78 9.16 -4.75
C TYR A 207 -1.31 8.71 -4.72
N PHE A 208 -0.53 9.23 -3.78
CA PHE A 208 0.77 8.71 -3.38
C PHE A 208 1.19 9.35 -2.06
N TRP A 209 2.24 8.83 -1.45
CA TRP A 209 2.76 9.35 -0.20
C TRP A 209 4.27 9.57 -0.24
N HIS A 210 4.73 10.51 0.58
CA HIS A 210 6.15 10.77 0.78
C HIS A 210 6.43 11.37 2.17
N CYS A 211 7.72 11.39 2.55
CA CYS A 211 8.16 12.17 3.71
C CYS A 211 8.12 13.68 3.40
N HIS A 212 7.82 14.52 4.39
CA HIS A 212 7.82 15.97 4.25
C HIS A 212 8.87 16.67 5.14
N ILE A 213 9.79 15.91 5.75
CA ILE A 213 11.07 16.41 6.25
C ILE A 213 12.04 16.49 5.07
N THR A 214 12.84 17.56 5.02
CA THR A 214 13.82 17.88 3.94
C THR A 214 13.45 17.30 2.56
N PRO A 215 12.27 17.64 1.98
CA PRO A 215 11.64 16.80 0.96
C PRO A 215 12.53 16.44 -0.25
N PRO A 216 13.33 17.36 -0.84
CA PRO A 216 14.20 17.00 -1.95
C PRO A 216 15.22 15.89 -1.62
N GLU A 217 15.71 15.82 -0.38
CA GLU A 217 16.60 14.77 0.11
C GLU A 217 15.82 13.49 0.39
N HIS A 218 14.79 13.53 1.23
CA HIS A 218 14.08 12.32 1.67
C HIS A 218 13.33 11.62 0.53
N LEU A 219 12.77 12.36 -0.43
CA LEU A 219 12.17 11.75 -1.63
C LEU A 219 13.24 11.07 -2.50
N GLN A 220 14.42 11.69 -2.62
CA GLN A 220 15.52 11.17 -3.42
C GLN A 220 16.11 9.89 -2.79
N MET A 221 16.23 9.86 -1.46
CA MET A 221 16.62 8.70 -0.65
C MET A 221 15.55 7.58 -0.58
N GLY A 222 14.44 7.72 -1.33
CA GLY A 222 13.44 6.66 -1.50
C GLY A 222 12.27 6.68 -0.51
N MET A 223 12.06 7.74 0.27
CA MET A 223 10.88 7.89 1.15
C MET A 223 9.62 8.28 0.37
N VAL A 224 9.26 7.43 -0.58
CA VAL A 224 8.20 7.59 -1.58
C VAL A 224 7.41 6.30 -1.71
N GLY A 225 6.09 6.36 -1.83
CA GLY A 225 5.27 5.16 -1.94
C GLY A 225 3.95 5.36 -2.67
N GLN A 226 3.49 4.30 -3.32
CA GLN A 226 2.23 4.32 -4.06
C GLN A 226 1.04 4.20 -3.11
N MET A 227 0.04 5.06 -3.32
CA MET A 227 -1.26 4.95 -2.68
C MET A 227 -2.36 5.00 -3.74
N TYR A 228 -3.48 4.32 -3.55
CA TYR A 228 -4.70 4.62 -4.29
C TYR A 228 -5.93 4.20 -3.51
N VAL A 229 -7.05 4.83 -3.84
CA VAL A 229 -8.37 4.49 -3.31
C VAL A 229 -9.19 3.87 -4.42
N ARG A 230 -9.82 2.72 -4.14
CA ARG A 230 -10.75 2.05 -5.06
C ARG A 230 -12.17 2.59 -4.87
N PRO A 231 -12.94 2.77 -5.95
CA PRO A 231 -14.29 3.33 -5.86
C PRO A 231 -15.27 2.45 -5.12
N ARG A 232 -16.17 3.11 -4.37
CA ARG A 232 -17.35 2.49 -3.76
C ARG A 232 -18.17 1.68 -4.76
N GLN A 233 -18.19 2.07 -6.05
CA GLN A 233 -18.85 1.32 -7.13
C GLN A 233 -18.42 -0.16 -7.20
N ASN A 234 -17.18 -0.50 -6.79
CA ASN A 234 -16.71 -1.89 -6.71
C ASN A 234 -17.43 -2.71 -5.61
N ARG A 235 -17.94 -2.04 -4.58
CA ARG A 235 -18.63 -2.60 -3.40
C ARG A 235 -20.17 -2.54 -3.52
N VAL A 236 -20.70 -1.71 -4.42
CA VAL A 236 -22.13 -1.69 -4.76
C VAL A 236 -22.53 -3.04 -5.38
N ALA A 237 -23.67 -3.58 -4.96
CA ALA A 237 -24.16 -4.87 -5.47
C ALA A 237 -24.38 -4.86 -6.99
N SER A 238 -24.03 -5.96 -7.67
CA SER A 238 -24.07 -6.08 -9.14
C SER A 238 -25.47 -6.03 -9.77
N THR A 239 -26.51 -6.01 -8.94
CA THR A 239 -27.93 -5.82 -9.32
C THR A 239 -28.44 -4.39 -9.04
N VAL A 240 -27.61 -3.51 -8.49
CA VAL A 240 -27.94 -2.16 -8.06
C VAL A 240 -27.06 -1.16 -8.81
N THR A 241 -27.63 -0.05 -9.26
CA THR A 241 -26.91 1.04 -9.91
C THR A 241 -26.18 1.90 -8.88
N LEU A 242 -25.04 2.50 -9.25
CA LEU A 242 -24.31 3.41 -8.34
C LEU A 242 -25.25 4.49 -7.79
N TYR A 243 -26.03 5.14 -8.67
CA TYR A 243 -26.99 6.17 -8.31
C TYR A 243 -27.94 5.76 -7.16
N ASN A 244 -28.58 4.59 -7.26
CA ASN A 244 -29.50 4.10 -6.23
C ASN A 244 -28.78 3.79 -4.91
N ALA A 245 -27.51 3.35 -4.96
CA ALA A 245 -26.71 3.10 -3.77
C ALA A 245 -26.33 4.41 -3.05
N LEU A 246 -25.86 5.42 -3.79
CA LEU A 246 -25.53 6.73 -3.24
C LEU A 246 -26.76 7.44 -2.64
N GLN A 247 -27.95 7.30 -3.25
CA GLN A 247 -29.19 7.82 -2.64
C GLN A 247 -29.50 7.25 -1.25
N GLN A 248 -29.09 6.00 -0.95
CA GLN A 248 -29.20 5.45 0.41
C GLN A 248 -28.07 5.95 1.32
N GLN A 249 -26.89 6.21 0.75
CA GLN A 249 -25.73 6.73 1.48
C GLN A 249 -25.93 8.16 2.00
N GLU A 250 -26.75 8.98 1.33
CA GLU A 250 -27.14 10.32 1.81
C GLU A 250 -27.85 10.33 3.18
N LEU A 251 -28.16 9.15 3.73
CA LEU A 251 -28.71 8.96 5.08
C LEU A 251 -27.61 8.77 6.16
N ASP A 252 -26.38 8.41 5.80
CA ASP A 252 -25.24 8.33 6.74
C ASP A 252 -24.52 9.68 6.80
N LEU A 253 -24.63 10.35 7.95
CA LEU A 253 -24.05 11.68 8.19
C LEU A 253 -22.52 11.72 8.07
N ARG A 254 -21.81 10.58 8.08
CA ARG A 254 -20.35 10.52 7.92
C ARG A 254 -19.90 10.64 6.48
N THR A 255 -20.73 10.20 5.53
CA THR A 255 -20.38 10.09 4.11
C THR A 255 -21.38 10.81 3.19
N LYS A 256 -22.35 11.53 3.77
CA LYS A 256 -23.34 12.33 3.05
C LYS A 256 -22.66 13.43 2.23
N CYS A 257 -23.04 13.56 0.96
CA CYS A 257 -22.43 14.46 -0.01
C CYS A 257 -23.49 15.26 -0.79
N ASP A 258 -23.96 16.36 -0.21
CA ASP A 258 -24.93 17.25 -0.85
C ASP A 258 -24.24 18.35 -1.67
N SER A 259 -24.03 18.08 -2.96
CA SER A 259 -23.43 19.02 -3.92
C SER A 259 -24.20 20.33 -4.12
N THR A 260 -25.41 20.48 -3.55
CA THR A 260 -26.16 21.75 -3.57
C THR A 260 -25.83 22.68 -2.40
N THR A 261 -25.24 22.14 -1.31
CA THR A 261 -24.88 22.91 -0.12
C THR A 261 -23.39 22.83 0.23
N ASP A 262 -22.70 21.77 -0.20
CA ASP A 262 -21.25 21.60 -0.08
C ASP A 262 -20.58 21.57 -1.47
N ILE A 263 -19.84 22.63 -1.79
CA ILE A 263 -19.05 22.73 -3.03
C ILE A 263 -17.81 21.82 -3.01
N LEU A 264 -17.39 21.34 -1.84
CA LEU A 264 -16.32 20.36 -1.66
C LEU A 264 -16.85 18.91 -1.66
N CYS A 265 -18.17 18.71 -1.90
CA CYS A 265 -18.76 17.40 -2.04
C CYS A 265 -17.98 16.59 -3.09
N SER A 266 -17.27 15.58 -2.58
CA SER A 266 -16.23 14.85 -3.27
C SER A 266 -16.83 13.70 -4.11
N ASN A 267 -17.96 13.15 -3.65
CA ASN A 267 -18.73 12.07 -4.26
C ASN A 267 -20.20 12.50 -4.56
N PRO A 268 -20.44 13.31 -5.62
CA PRO A 268 -21.80 13.68 -6.03
C PRO A 268 -22.55 12.49 -6.66
N LEU A 269 -23.89 12.57 -6.69
CA LEU A 269 -24.71 11.65 -7.49
C LEU A 269 -24.32 11.71 -8.98
N PRO A 270 -24.25 10.57 -9.70
CA PRO A 270 -24.05 10.54 -11.14
C PRO A 270 -25.04 11.44 -11.90
N ALA A 271 -24.56 12.00 -13.02
CA ALA A 271 -25.33 12.93 -13.84
C ALA A 271 -26.57 12.26 -14.46
N ALA A 272 -27.52 13.09 -14.91
CA ALA A 272 -28.79 12.63 -15.48
C ALA A 272 -28.59 11.92 -16.84
N GLY A 273 -28.24 10.64 -16.78
CA GLY A 273 -27.88 9.78 -17.91
C GLY A 273 -26.97 8.63 -17.46
N ASP A 274 -26.09 8.90 -16.49
CA ASP A 274 -25.05 8.02 -15.97
C ASP A 274 -25.58 7.13 -14.83
N ASN A 275 -26.84 6.70 -14.93
CA ASN A 275 -27.53 5.90 -13.92
C ASN A 275 -27.70 4.43 -14.33
N GLY A 276 -27.08 4.02 -15.45
CA GLY A 276 -27.29 2.73 -16.10
C GLY A 276 -26.34 1.61 -15.67
N SER A 277 -25.13 1.93 -15.21
CA SER A 277 -24.16 0.91 -14.79
C SER A 277 -24.47 0.38 -13.40
N THR A 278 -24.39 -0.94 -13.26
CA THR A 278 -24.49 -1.60 -11.96
C THR A 278 -23.15 -1.64 -11.24
N GLY A 279 -23.18 -1.85 -9.93
CA GLY A 279 -21.98 -2.03 -9.13
C GLY A 279 -21.19 -3.31 -9.45
N GLY A 280 -20.03 -3.44 -8.81
CA GLY A 280 -19.12 -4.57 -9.01
C GLY A 280 -19.42 -5.81 -8.17
N PHE A 281 -20.17 -5.72 -7.07
CA PHE A 281 -20.08 -6.70 -5.99
C PHE A 281 -21.10 -7.86 -6.09
N SER A 282 -20.64 -9.10 -5.94
CA SER A 282 -21.52 -10.27 -5.84
C SER A 282 -20.88 -11.36 -4.97
N ALA A 283 -21.69 -12.02 -4.12
CA ALA A 283 -21.27 -13.14 -3.28
C ALA A 283 -19.97 -12.90 -2.45
N GLY A 284 -19.75 -11.67 -1.99
CA GLY A 284 -18.57 -11.30 -1.18
C GLY A 284 -17.34 -10.86 -1.99
N VAL A 285 -17.42 -10.79 -3.32
CA VAL A 285 -16.27 -10.50 -4.20
C VAL A 285 -16.65 -9.47 -5.28
N ALA A 286 -15.69 -8.62 -5.67
CA ALA A 286 -15.85 -7.76 -6.84
C ALA A 286 -15.79 -8.59 -8.14
N THR A 287 -16.89 -8.58 -8.89
CA THR A 287 -17.08 -9.20 -10.21
C THR A 287 -16.88 -8.24 -11.38
N LYS A 288 -17.01 -6.93 -11.12
CA LYS A 288 -16.52 -5.84 -11.97
C LYS A 288 -15.70 -4.87 -11.13
N THR A 289 -14.73 -4.23 -11.77
CA THR A 289 -13.86 -3.23 -11.15
C THR A 289 -13.83 -1.98 -12.02
N TYR A 290 -13.86 -0.82 -11.37
CA TYR A 290 -13.92 0.52 -11.98
C TYR A 290 -12.79 1.38 -11.41
N ALA A 291 -12.27 2.32 -12.20
CA ALA A 291 -11.23 3.24 -11.72
C ALA A 291 -11.81 4.32 -10.78
N TYR A 292 -13.05 4.74 -11.04
CA TYR A 292 -13.78 5.79 -10.32
C TYR A 292 -15.27 5.44 -10.13
N ASN A 293 -15.98 6.22 -9.31
CA ASN A 293 -17.44 6.21 -9.19
C ASN A 293 -18.07 6.87 -10.44
N ASP A 294 -18.11 6.14 -11.54
CA ASP A 294 -18.48 6.68 -12.86
C ASP A 294 -19.98 6.60 -13.20
N GLY A 295 -20.73 5.66 -12.63
CA GLY A 295 -22.17 5.45 -12.88
C GLY A 295 -22.56 5.00 -14.31
N ASP A 296 -21.77 5.33 -15.33
CA ASP A 296 -21.90 4.91 -16.73
C ASP A 296 -21.07 3.66 -17.07
N GLY A 297 -20.17 3.24 -16.18
CA GLY A 297 -19.30 2.06 -16.33
C GLY A 297 -18.10 2.28 -17.26
N SER A 298 -17.87 3.50 -17.73
CA SER A 298 -16.84 3.82 -18.73
C SER A 298 -15.40 3.55 -18.26
N THR A 299 -15.14 3.59 -16.95
CA THR A 299 -13.83 3.35 -16.32
C THR A 299 -13.58 1.88 -15.93
N TYR A 300 -14.45 0.96 -16.35
CA TYR A 300 -14.31 -0.48 -16.11
C TYR A 300 -12.93 -1.04 -16.52
N TYR A 301 -12.32 -1.88 -15.68
CA TYR A 301 -11.09 -2.60 -16.00
C TYR A 301 -11.14 -4.06 -15.49
N ASP A 302 -10.30 -4.90 -16.10
CA ASP A 302 -10.11 -6.31 -15.72
C ASP A 302 -8.91 -6.52 -14.77
N VAL A 303 -7.83 -5.77 -14.97
CA VAL A 303 -6.55 -5.88 -14.24
C VAL A 303 -5.99 -4.49 -13.89
N GLU A 304 -5.27 -4.39 -12.77
CA GLU A 304 -4.80 -3.14 -12.16
C GLU A 304 -3.27 -3.19 -11.97
N TYR A 305 -2.58 -2.13 -12.37
CA TYR A 305 -1.12 -2.02 -12.31
C TYR A 305 -0.69 -0.67 -11.71
N PRO A 306 -0.21 -0.63 -10.45
CA PRO A 306 0.45 0.55 -9.90
C PRO A 306 1.81 0.78 -10.56
N ILE A 307 2.11 2.02 -10.93
CA ILE A 307 3.40 2.43 -11.51
C ILE A 307 3.81 3.76 -10.87
N GLN A 308 4.73 3.72 -9.91
CA GLN A 308 5.43 4.90 -9.43
C GLN A 308 6.65 5.19 -10.30
N MET A 309 6.73 6.41 -10.81
CA MET A 309 7.86 6.96 -11.53
C MET A 309 8.74 7.75 -10.58
N HIS A 310 10.05 7.55 -10.68
CA HIS A 310 11.06 8.19 -9.83
C HIS A 310 12.40 8.25 -10.58
N GLY A 311 13.37 9.00 -10.06
CA GLY A 311 14.72 9.09 -10.62
C GLY A 311 15.75 9.18 -9.50
N PHE A 312 16.96 8.68 -9.77
CA PHE A 312 18.00 8.51 -8.77
C PHE A 312 19.32 9.09 -9.26
N ASP A 313 19.85 10.05 -8.50
CA ASP A 313 21.18 10.62 -8.62
C ASP A 313 22.17 9.87 -7.71
N PRO A 314 23.12 9.10 -8.27
CA PRO A 314 24.12 8.37 -7.49
C PRO A 314 25.13 9.28 -6.79
N ASN A 315 25.40 10.47 -7.32
CA ASN A 315 26.30 11.43 -6.71
C ASN A 315 25.65 12.11 -5.51
N PHE A 316 24.37 12.46 -5.61
CA PHE A 316 23.60 12.99 -4.47
C PHE A 316 23.63 12.01 -3.29
N HIS A 317 23.27 10.74 -3.53
CA HIS A 317 23.33 9.68 -2.51
C HIS A 317 24.74 9.46 -1.93
N PHE A 318 25.78 9.52 -2.77
CA PHE A 318 27.16 9.42 -2.29
C PHE A 318 27.54 10.61 -1.40
N VAL A 319 27.12 11.83 -1.77
CA VAL A 319 27.37 13.04 -0.97
C VAL A 319 26.64 12.96 0.36
N GLY A 320 25.35 12.61 0.41
CA GLY A 320 24.59 12.42 1.67
C GLY A 320 25.12 11.30 2.56
N MET A 321 25.74 10.26 1.98
CA MET A 321 26.46 9.24 2.75
C MET A 321 27.76 9.77 3.40
N THR A 322 28.28 10.90 2.91
CA THR A 322 29.39 11.64 3.54
C THR A 322 28.87 12.84 4.34
N PHE A 323 29.67 13.39 5.25
CA PHE A 323 29.27 14.54 6.09
C PHE A 323 29.32 15.89 5.34
N ASN A 324 28.94 15.91 4.07
CA ASN A 324 29.03 17.07 3.18
C ASN A 324 27.63 17.64 2.88
N PRO A 325 27.48 18.96 2.72
CA PRO A 325 26.21 19.56 2.36
C PRO A 325 25.82 19.17 0.92
N GLU A 326 24.57 18.74 0.75
CA GLU A 326 24.02 18.35 -0.54
C GLU A 326 23.60 19.58 -1.36
N GLY A 327 24.11 19.67 -2.60
CA GLY A 327 23.77 20.75 -3.52
C GLY A 327 22.52 20.42 -4.33
N PHE A 328 21.33 20.75 -3.83
CA PHE A 328 20.06 20.50 -4.56
C PHE A 328 20.04 21.08 -5.99
N ALA A 329 20.78 22.17 -6.24
CA ALA A 329 20.90 22.78 -7.57
C ALA A 329 21.80 22.00 -8.56
N ASP A 330 22.64 21.09 -8.05
CA ASP A 330 23.52 20.22 -8.84
C ASP A 330 22.95 18.80 -8.99
N MET A 331 21.80 18.51 -8.37
CA MET A 331 21.11 17.21 -8.42
C MET A 331 20.75 16.85 -9.86
N LYS A 332 21.16 15.66 -10.29
CA LYS A 332 20.92 15.15 -11.64
C LYS A 332 20.78 13.64 -11.68
N ASP A 333 19.57 13.18 -11.97
CA ASP A 333 19.27 11.76 -12.04
C ASP A 333 20.01 11.05 -13.17
N LYS A 334 20.46 9.83 -12.88
CA LYS A 334 21.17 8.95 -13.81
C LYS A 334 20.50 7.59 -13.99
N TYR A 335 19.65 7.20 -13.06
CA TYR A 335 18.88 5.97 -13.10
C TYR A 335 17.40 6.32 -13.00
N PHE A 336 16.65 5.92 -14.02
CA PHE A 336 15.25 6.31 -14.18
C PHE A 336 14.36 5.11 -13.88
N LEU A 337 13.53 5.25 -12.85
CA LEU A 337 12.88 4.12 -12.20
C LEU A 337 11.38 4.06 -12.53
N LEU A 338 10.89 2.83 -12.71
CA LEU A 338 9.49 2.47 -12.60
C LEU A 338 9.35 1.42 -11.50
N ASN A 339 8.58 1.70 -10.45
CA ASN A 339 8.48 0.87 -9.25
C ASN A 339 9.85 0.50 -8.66
N GLY A 340 10.77 1.48 -8.58
CA GLY A 340 12.10 1.32 -7.99
C GLY A 340 13.10 0.54 -8.85
N ARG A 341 12.73 0.19 -10.09
CA ARG A 341 13.54 -0.60 -11.01
C ARG A 341 13.83 0.17 -12.30
N SER A 342 15.03 0.02 -12.83
CA SER A 342 15.32 0.35 -14.23
C SER A 342 15.11 -0.89 -15.12
N TYR A 343 14.89 -0.70 -16.41
CA TYR A 343 14.97 -1.80 -17.38
C TYR A 343 16.42 -2.38 -17.40
N PRO A 344 16.60 -3.71 -17.52
CA PRO A 344 15.59 -4.76 -17.77
C PRO A 344 14.85 -5.29 -16.53
N ASP A 345 15.18 -4.88 -15.31
CA ASP A 345 14.59 -5.44 -14.08
C ASP A 345 13.09 -5.12 -13.89
N THR A 346 12.60 -4.08 -14.57
CA THR A 346 11.17 -3.76 -14.74
C THR A 346 10.34 -4.85 -15.43
N VAL A 347 10.95 -5.77 -16.20
CA VAL A 347 10.25 -6.92 -16.81
C VAL A 347 10.26 -8.18 -15.95
N ASN A 348 10.99 -8.16 -14.83
CA ASN A 348 10.95 -9.24 -13.85
C ASN A 348 9.63 -9.15 -13.04
N PRO A 349 8.79 -10.19 -13.01
CA PRO A 349 7.54 -10.18 -12.25
C PRO A 349 7.73 -10.37 -10.74
N ASP A 350 8.89 -10.84 -10.29
CA ASP A 350 9.15 -11.25 -8.92
C ASP A 350 9.81 -10.11 -8.11
N PRO A 351 9.67 -10.06 -6.77
CA PRO A 351 10.40 -9.14 -5.91
C PRO A 351 11.93 -9.27 -6.05
N LEU A 352 12.65 -8.15 -6.05
CA LEU A 352 14.12 -8.15 -6.14
C LEU A 352 14.78 -7.86 -4.79
N GLN A 353 15.99 -8.40 -4.64
CA GLN A 353 16.82 -8.23 -3.46
C GLN A 353 18.06 -7.39 -3.79
N THR A 354 18.44 -6.51 -2.89
CA THR A 354 19.70 -5.76 -2.93
C THR A 354 20.54 -6.09 -1.71
N GLN A 355 21.86 -6.08 -1.84
CA GLN A 355 22.74 -6.19 -0.69
C GLN A 355 22.63 -4.91 0.15
N SER A 356 22.26 -5.04 1.41
CA SER A 356 22.21 -3.91 2.36
C SER A 356 23.58 -3.72 3.02
N ALA A 357 23.71 -2.70 3.85
CA ALA A 357 24.98 -2.29 4.46
C ALA A 357 25.52 -3.27 5.52
N ASP A 358 24.76 -4.28 5.92
CA ASP A 358 25.21 -5.45 6.69
C ASP A 358 25.88 -6.54 5.83
N GLY A 359 25.87 -6.39 4.50
CA GLY A 359 26.37 -7.37 3.54
C GLY A 359 25.38 -8.49 3.21
N VAL A 360 24.15 -8.45 3.71
CA VAL A 360 23.09 -9.45 3.45
C VAL A 360 22.16 -8.95 2.35
N TYR A 361 21.57 -9.87 1.58
CA TYR A 361 20.57 -9.54 0.57
C TYR A 361 19.18 -9.44 1.22
N HIS A 362 18.56 -8.26 1.14
CA HIS A 362 17.22 -7.97 1.64
C HIS A 362 16.28 -7.61 0.49
N PHE A 363 14.99 -7.91 0.60
CA PHE A 363 14.00 -7.51 -0.40
C PHE A 363 13.70 -6.01 -0.29
N SER A 364 13.97 -5.27 -1.36
CA SER A 364 13.90 -3.80 -1.39
C SER A 364 13.12 -3.23 -2.58
N GLN A 365 12.82 -4.03 -3.61
CA GLN A 365 12.04 -3.61 -4.78
C GLN A 365 10.86 -4.58 -4.95
N PRO A 366 9.80 -4.44 -4.14
CA PRO A 366 8.74 -5.45 -4.05
C PRO A 366 7.74 -5.40 -5.22
N LEU A 367 7.57 -4.24 -5.86
CA LEU A 367 6.57 -4.05 -6.91
C LEU A 367 7.17 -4.31 -8.31
N PRO A 368 6.54 -5.17 -9.14
CA PRO A 368 6.89 -5.30 -10.56
C PRO A 368 6.25 -4.18 -11.40
N THR A 369 6.78 -3.91 -12.59
CA THR A 369 6.18 -2.96 -13.56
C THR A 369 5.55 -3.66 -14.76
N ILE A 370 5.88 -4.94 -15.01
CA ILE A 370 5.43 -5.68 -16.19
C ILE A 370 3.90 -5.85 -16.23
N VAL A 371 3.29 -5.36 -17.30
CA VAL A 371 1.85 -5.47 -17.54
C VAL A 371 1.57 -6.77 -18.30
N LYS A 372 0.71 -7.64 -17.76
CA LYS A 372 0.31 -8.91 -18.38
C LYS A 372 -1.21 -8.93 -18.55
N ILE A 373 -1.69 -8.85 -19.78
CA ILE A 373 -3.11 -8.67 -20.07
C ILE A 373 -3.61 -9.68 -21.11
N THR A 374 -4.77 -10.28 -20.88
CA THR A 374 -5.41 -11.20 -21.84
C THR A 374 -6.09 -10.40 -22.95
N ARG A 375 -6.06 -10.90 -24.18
CA ARG A 375 -6.71 -10.25 -25.32
C ARG A 375 -8.21 -10.02 -25.13
N GLY A 376 -8.61 -8.76 -25.30
CA GLY A 376 -9.98 -8.28 -25.11
C GLY A 376 -10.24 -7.62 -23.75
N GLN A 377 -9.33 -7.77 -22.80
CA GLN A 377 -9.38 -7.12 -21.48
C GLN A 377 -8.91 -5.66 -21.53
N ARG A 378 -9.17 -4.95 -20.43
CA ARG A 378 -8.68 -3.59 -20.13
C ARG A 378 -7.75 -3.62 -18.90
N ALA A 379 -6.58 -2.99 -18.98
CA ALA A 379 -5.71 -2.76 -17.83
C ALA A 379 -5.82 -1.31 -17.38
N LEU A 380 -6.06 -1.08 -16.09
CA LEU A 380 -5.85 0.22 -15.46
C LEU A 380 -4.39 0.32 -15.01
N LEU A 381 -3.70 1.36 -15.50
CA LEU A 381 -2.42 1.81 -14.97
C LEU A 381 -2.68 2.97 -14.01
N ARG A 382 -2.24 2.82 -12.76
CA ARG A 382 -2.29 3.84 -11.71
C ARG A 382 -0.92 4.47 -11.59
N ILE A 383 -0.72 5.61 -12.25
CA ILE A 383 0.60 6.19 -12.46
C ILE A 383 0.78 7.37 -11.52
N SER A 384 1.85 7.37 -10.73
CA SER A 384 2.30 8.53 -9.93
C SER A 384 3.70 8.93 -10.35
N ASN A 385 4.04 10.22 -10.33
CA ASN A 385 5.42 10.68 -10.48
C ASN A 385 5.88 11.42 -9.21
N LEU A 386 6.92 10.89 -8.59
CA LEU A 386 7.55 11.41 -7.37
C LEU A 386 9.03 11.76 -7.58
N ASN A 387 9.45 11.91 -8.84
CA ASN A 387 10.72 12.52 -9.19
C ASN A 387 10.77 13.99 -8.73
N VAL A 388 11.93 14.44 -8.25
CA VAL A 388 12.16 15.79 -7.70
C VAL A 388 13.00 16.71 -8.60
N SER A 389 13.56 16.18 -9.70
CA SER A 389 14.51 16.90 -10.57
C SER A 389 13.89 17.32 -11.91
N GLU A 390 13.00 16.49 -12.49
CA GLU A 390 12.50 16.67 -13.86
C GLU A 390 11.14 16.04 -14.17
N TYR A 391 10.60 16.40 -15.33
CA TYR A 391 9.38 15.80 -15.88
C TYR A 391 9.72 14.46 -16.53
N HIS A 392 8.79 13.52 -16.46
CA HIS A 392 8.92 12.24 -17.13
C HIS A 392 7.77 12.01 -18.12
N THR A 393 8.09 11.39 -19.24
CA THR A 393 7.11 11.00 -20.26
C THR A 393 7.11 9.48 -20.39
N LEU A 394 5.94 8.86 -20.51
CA LEU A 394 5.79 7.47 -20.94
C LEU A 394 5.00 7.40 -22.23
N ALA A 395 5.38 6.50 -23.12
CA ALA A 395 4.78 6.28 -24.42
C ALA A 395 4.48 4.80 -24.66
N SER A 396 3.41 4.54 -25.44
CA SER A 396 3.04 3.23 -25.95
C SER A 396 2.60 3.38 -27.40
N LEU A 397 3.31 2.70 -28.31
CA LEU A 397 3.10 2.81 -29.75
C LEU A 397 2.15 1.76 -30.35
N GLY A 398 1.67 0.80 -29.56
CA GLY A 398 0.82 -0.29 -30.06
C GLY A 398 -0.41 -0.63 -29.22
N VAL A 399 -0.49 -0.14 -27.97
CA VAL A 399 -1.73 -0.15 -27.17
C VAL A 399 -2.00 1.28 -26.75
N LYS A 400 -3.08 1.88 -27.27
CA LYS A 400 -3.39 3.29 -26.99
C LYS A 400 -3.72 3.49 -25.51
N MET A 401 -3.31 4.63 -24.96
CA MET A 401 -3.59 5.04 -23.59
C MET A 401 -4.84 5.92 -23.57
N GLN A 402 -5.92 5.46 -22.94
CA GLN A 402 -7.08 6.30 -22.64
C GLN A 402 -6.91 6.88 -21.23
N VAL A 403 -6.67 8.18 -21.14
CA VAL A 403 -6.59 8.85 -19.84
C VAL A 403 -8.00 9.10 -19.33
N VAL A 404 -8.30 8.60 -18.13
CA VAL A 404 -9.62 8.73 -17.49
C VAL A 404 -9.59 9.55 -16.20
N GLY A 405 -8.41 9.75 -15.60
CA GLY A 405 -8.26 10.54 -14.39
C GLY A 405 -6.91 11.25 -14.30
N TYR A 406 -6.86 12.33 -13.53
CA TYR A 406 -5.68 13.16 -13.26
C TYR A 406 -5.72 13.67 -11.81
N ASN A 407 -4.60 13.61 -11.11
CA ASN A 407 -4.45 14.03 -9.71
C ASN A 407 -5.61 13.55 -8.81
N ALA A 408 -5.82 12.23 -8.81
CA ALA A 408 -6.89 11.54 -8.10
C ALA A 408 -8.34 12.00 -8.43
N LYS A 409 -8.59 12.65 -9.57
CA LYS A 409 -9.94 13.06 -9.99
C LYS A 409 -10.31 12.54 -11.38
N LEU A 410 -11.57 12.11 -11.51
CA LEU A 410 -12.19 11.67 -12.76
C LEU A 410 -12.23 12.81 -13.78
N LEU A 411 -11.78 12.56 -15.01
CA LEU A 411 -11.87 13.53 -16.12
C LEU A 411 -13.29 13.57 -16.69
N ARG A 412 -14.22 14.18 -15.96
CA ARG A 412 -15.63 14.38 -16.36
C ARG A 412 -16.10 15.78 -15.92
N ASP A 413 -16.97 16.40 -16.72
CA ASP A 413 -17.60 17.67 -16.32
C ASP A 413 -18.83 17.48 -15.42
N GLN A 414 -19.33 18.57 -14.82
CA GLN A 414 -20.51 18.53 -13.94
C GLN A 414 -21.82 18.15 -14.65
N ALA A 415 -21.85 18.11 -15.98
CA ALA A 415 -23.01 17.70 -16.77
C ALA A 415 -22.97 16.20 -17.14
N GLY A 416 -21.90 15.48 -16.76
CA GLY A 416 -21.70 14.06 -17.06
C GLY A 416 -20.84 13.78 -18.28
N ASN A 417 -20.38 14.81 -19.00
CA ASN A 417 -19.61 14.59 -20.23
C ASN A 417 -18.19 14.11 -19.90
N ASN A 418 -17.85 12.91 -20.37
CA ASN A 418 -16.51 12.35 -20.28
C ASN A 418 -15.51 13.23 -21.05
N LEU A 419 -14.52 13.78 -20.33
CA LEU A 419 -13.39 14.55 -20.86
C LEU A 419 -12.18 13.65 -21.16
N TYR A 420 -12.40 12.34 -21.24
CA TYR A 420 -11.37 11.34 -21.53
C TYR A 420 -10.75 11.60 -22.90
N TYR A 421 -9.44 11.46 -22.98
CA TYR A 421 -8.71 11.57 -24.23
C TYR A 421 -7.82 10.35 -24.45
N THR A 422 -7.59 10.04 -25.73
CA THR A 422 -6.73 8.93 -26.12
C THR A 422 -5.42 9.47 -26.66
N THR A 423 -4.30 8.98 -26.13
CA THR A 423 -2.94 9.40 -26.49
C THR A 423 -2.03 8.19 -26.70
N ASN A 424 -0.87 8.43 -27.32
CA ASN A 424 0.24 7.48 -27.37
C ASN A 424 1.35 7.85 -26.37
N SER A 425 1.26 9.01 -25.71
CA SER A 425 2.22 9.51 -24.72
C SER A 425 1.55 10.33 -23.61
N ILE A 426 2.00 10.15 -22.38
CA ILE A 426 1.63 10.92 -21.20
C ILE A 426 2.88 11.54 -20.59
N THR A 427 2.78 12.75 -20.06
CA THR A 427 3.87 13.44 -19.34
C THR A 427 3.35 13.82 -17.97
N LEU A 428 4.16 13.60 -16.93
CA LEU A 428 3.87 13.98 -15.55
C LEU A 428 5.07 14.74 -14.97
N GLY A 429 4.81 15.82 -14.24
CA GLY A 429 5.76 16.44 -13.33
C GLY A 429 5.84 15.69 -12.00
N GLY A 430 6.86 16.00 -11.19
CA GLY A 430 6.91 15.58 -9.80
C GLY A 430 5.70 16.12 -9.03
N GLY A 431 4.98 15.25 -8.34
CA GLY A 431 3.74 15.61 -7.63
C GLY A 431 2.45 15.43 -8.45
N GLU A 432 2.49 14.79 -9.62
CA GLU A 432 1.30 14.51 -10.44
C GLU A 432 0.96 13.01 -10.50
N SER A 433 -0.33 12.69 -10.72
CA SER A 433 -0.80 11.32 -10.99
C SER A 433 -1.78 11.24 -12.16
N LEU A 434 -1.82 10.08 -12.82
CA LEU A 434 -2.70 9.76 -13.93
C LEU A 434 -3.30 8.37 -13.77
N ASP A 435 -4.60 8.25 -14.04
CA ASP A 435 -5.32 6.98 -14.17
C ASP A 435 -5.57 6.72 -15.67
N VAL A 436 -4.94 5.66 -16.19
CA VAL A 436 -4.82 5.40 -17.63
C VAL A 436 -5.29 3.98 -17.97
N ILE A 437 -6.24 3.84 -18.88
CA ILE A 437 -6.72 2.54 -19.34
C ILE A 437 -6.05 2.14 -20.66
N LEU A 438 -5.46 0.95 -20.68
CA LEU A 438 -5.04 0.22 -21.89
C LEU A 438 -6.15 -0.76 -22.30
N ASP A 439 -6.81 -0.52 -23.42
CA ASP A 439 -7.80 -1.46 -23.98
C ASP A 439 -7.16 -2.34 -25.08
N THR A 440 -7.21 -3.66 -24.90
CA THR A 440 -6.72 -4.62 -25.91
C THR A 440 -7.81 -5.05 -26.90
N CYS A 441 -8.96 -4.39 -26.87
CA CYS A 441 -10.06 -4.56 -27.80
C CYS A 441 -10.21 -3.37 -28.76
N ALA A 442 -10.18 -3.64 -30.07
CA ALA A 442 -10.45 -2.62 -31.09
C ALA A 442 -11.95 -2.44 -31.38
N VAL A 443 -12.76 -3.49 -31.20
CA VAL A 443 -14.23 -3.45 -31.40
C VAL A 443 -14.92 -4.37 -30.38
N ARG A 444 -15.85 -3.81 -29.60
CA ARG A 444 -16.70 -4.54 -28.64
C ARG A 444 -18.10 -4.78 -29.21
N SER A 445 -18.85 -5.74 -28.65
CA SER A 445 -20.21 -6.08 -29.09
C SER A 445 -21.20 -4.93 -28.86
N THR A 446 -21.01 -4.15 -27.80
CA THR A 446 -21.72 -2.90 -27.53
C THR A 446 -20.68 -1.78 -27.45
N PRO A 447 -20.49 -0.94 -28.49
CA PRO A 447 -19.37 0.02 -28.54
C PRO A 447 -19.30 1.04 -27.41
N SER A 448 -20.42 1.33 -26.74
CA SER A 448 -20.49 2.23 -25.59
C SER A 448 -20.29 1.55 -24.23
N ASP A 449 -20.30 0.22 -24.16
CA ASP A 449 -20.12 -0.55 -22.92
C ASP A 449 -18.74 -1.23 -22.95
N PRO A 450 -17.74 -0.71 -22.21
CA PRO A 450 -16.41 -1.31 -22.17
C PRO A 450 -16.36 -2.66 -21.44
N SER A 451 -17.40 -3.02 -20.67
CA SER A 451 -17.53 -4.36 -20.08
C SER A 451 -18.15 -5.39 -21.03
N SER A 452 -18.64 -4.95 -22.20
CA SER A 452 -19.18 -5.86 -23.22
C SER A 452 -18.07 -6.66 -23.94
N SER A 453 -18.46 -7.84 -24.44
CA SER A 453 -17.54 -8.82 -25.02
C SER A 453 -16.72 -8.27 -26.19
N CYS A 454 -15.42 -8.50 -26.19
CA CYS A 454 -14.57 -8.12 -27.31
C CYS A 454 -14.85 -8.97 -28.57
N THR A 455 -15.09 -8.32 -29.72
CA THR A 455 -15.28 -9.00 -31.02
C THR A 455 -14.04 -8.94 -31.90
N THR A 456 -13.24 -7.86 -31.78
CA THR A 456 -11.98 -7.68 -32.51
C THR A 456 -10.85 -7.30 -31.55
N PRO A 457 -10.17 -8.27 -30.92
CA PRO A 457 -9.01 -8.00 -30.08
C PRO A 457 -7.77 -7.64 -30.91
N ILE A 458 -6.87 -6.82 -30.36
CA ILE A 458 -5.58 -6.51 -30.97
C ILE A 458 -4.70 -7.77 -31.11
N ARG A 459 -3.57 -7.65 -31.80
CA ARG A 459 -2.64 -8.77 -32.01
C ARG A 459 -1.98 -9.19 -30.69
N ALA A 460 -1.83 -10.49 -30.47
CA ALA A 460 -1.01 -11.02 -29.37
C ALA A 460 0.47 -10.62 -29.56
N GLY A 461 1.16 -10.31 -28.47
CA GLY A 461 2.59 -10.00 -28.50
C GLY A 461 3.06 -9.09 -27.37
N THR A 462 4.34 -8.77 -27.38
CA THR A 462 4.96 -7.78 -26.51
C THR A 462 4.86 -6.40 -27.14
N TYR A 463 4.26 -5.47 -26.40
CA TYR A 463 4.32 -4.03 -26.62
C TYR A 463 5.19 -3.40 -25.52
N PHE A 464 5.55 -2.13 -25.66
CA PHE A 464 6.37 -1.43 -24.67
C PHE A 464 5.64 -0.21 -24.10
N LEU A 465 5.79 -0.01 -22.80
CA LEU A 465 5.53 1.25 -22.11
C LEU A 465 6.89 1.81 -21.72
N TYR A 466 7.30 2.91 -22.35
CA TYR A 466 8.68 3.37 -22.28
C TYR A 466 8.79 4.88 -22.41
N THR A 467 9.85 5.48 -21.88
CA THR A 467 10.11 6.91 -22.03
C THR A 467 10.65 7.25 -23.44
N PRO A 468 10.10 8.26 -24.13
CA PRO A 468 10.66 8.76 -25.38
C PRO A 468 11.88 9.68 -25.16
N ASN A 469 12.17 10.07 -23.91
CA ASN A 469 13.40 10.79 -23.56
C ASN A 469 14.57 9.80 -23.62
N LEU A 470 15.46 9.96 -24.62
CA LEU A 470 16.50 8.97 -24.92
C LEU A 470 17.54 8.81 -23.79
N ASP A 471 17.81 9.89 -23.06
CA ASP A 471 18.63 9.93 -21.86
C ASP A 471 17.99 9.27 -20.63
N HIS A 472 16.67 9.05 -20.65
CA HIS A 472 15.95 8.29 -19.63
C HIS A 472 15.82 6.80 -20.01
N LEU A 473 16.38 6.37 -21.16
CA LEU A 473 16.51 4.97 -21.61
C LEU A 473 17.92 4.40 -21.36
N SER A 474 18.56 4.86 -20.29
CA SER A 474 19.89 4.43 -19.87
C SER A 474 19.99 4.22 -18.36
N ASN A 475 20.94 3.37 -17.96
CA ASN A 475 21.39 3.19 -16.58
C ASN A 475 22.77 3.85 -16.47
N ASP A 476 22.79 5.15 -16.13
CA ASP A 476 23.96 6.03 -16.25
C ASP A 476 24.68 5.97 -17.61
N ALA A 477 25.74 5.17 -17.72
CA ALA A 477 26.53 5.01 -18.94
C ALA A 477 26.06 3.85 -19.85
N GLU A 478 25.13 3.00 -19.38
CA GLU A 478 24.65 1.83 -20.11
C GLU A 478 23.37 2.15 -20.91
N ASN A 479 23.41 1.95 -22.22
CA ASN A 479 22.25 2.11 -23.10
C ASN A 479 21.26 0.94 -22.93
N PHE A 480 19.98 1.19 -23.27
CA PHE A 480 18.88 0.22 -23.16
C PHE A 480 18.55 -0.12 -21.69
N GLY A 481 18.35 0.92 -20.88
CA GLY A 481 17.95 0.84 -19.48
C GLY A 481 16.80 1.80 -19.12
N GLY A 482 16.75 2.24 -17.87
CA GLY A 482 15.88 3.30 -17.38
C GLY A 482 14.37 3.01 -17.44
N GLN A 483 13.56 4.05 -17.72
CA GLN A 483 12.09 4.01 -17.66
C GLN A 483 11.47 3.28 -18.86
N MET A 484 11.55 1.95 -18.86
CA MET A 484 10.98 1.08 -19.89
C MET A 484 10.45 -0.21 -19.26
N THR A 485 9.31 -0.71 -19.73
CA THR A 485 8.79 -2.05 -19.40
C THR A 485 7.94 -2.62 -20.53
N GLU A 486 7.50 -3.86 -20.37
CA GLU A 486 6.71 -4.62 -21.35
C GLU A 486 5.22 -4.65 -20.98
N VAL A 487 4.38 -4.48 -22.01
CA VAL A 487 2.95 -4.78 -22.00
C VAL A 487 2.74 -6.06 -22.82
N ARG A 488 2.66 -7.21 -22.14
CA ARG A 488 2.49 -8.54 -22.75
C ARG A 488 1.01 -8.83 -22.93
N VAL A 489 0.55 -8.81 -24.19
CA VAL A 489 -0.83 -9.10 -24.60
C VAL A 489 -0.92 -10.56 -25.05
N GLN A 490 -1.66 -11.39 -24.32
CA GLN A 490 -1.73 -12.85 -24.48
C GLN A 490 -3.08 -13.31 -25.06
#